data_AF-A0A9D4NTI8-F1
#
_entry.id   AF-A0A9D4NTI8-F1
#
_cell.length_a   1.000
_cell.length_b   1.000
_cell.length_c   1.000
_cell.angle_alpha   90.00
_cell.angle_beta   90.00
_cell.angle_gamma   90.00
#
_symmetry.space_group_name_H-M   'P 1'
#
loop_
_entity.id
_entity.type
_entity.pdbx_description
1 polymer ?
#
loop_
_entity_poly.entity_id
_entity_poly.type
_entity_poly.pdbx_seq_one_letter_code
_entity_poly.pdbx_strand_id
1 'polypeptide(L)'
;MIIKFPNFDKYRNIQISDIFHYGFKYWKNNTLRCEYSVYEYQYRIISKRFKFFRRNIWISFNAWAGILFLLAMIWEPFKDLIIGNEHYKRMVDCERTDLLIIFGAIAFSTFELMWLHLFKNFHRYRSSMDDYLVNNIDYDEKQLAPTLQQYLRKFFIISDIITDLLRRLLSYLITLTLLIYIIFGCNLYQDSQINLFQLIISIPLFSFFCRYTKNRAENFMLLSFILFLVEFHKVRLKQLMLKSQKTLKQKSTNSHCHYGHRLFNLKEKMKKIFWNRFHIEYVNLYAKTAQLNRTVSLILFYMETVAKFSIMVSCVFISRQFKINWFNSSSLMTIMGFFFLMVGMNSLIATLPSYDQKCGQFILYDLARSQWHRFRMVNQSTNVSLLWRHWIKSNLFVQTMTENHFGFTCGQLFFITKSKYTEILLLNFPLIFLFYEKICLSP
;
A
#
# COMPACT_ATOMS: atom_id res chain seq x y z
N MET A 1 6.80 -17.04 27.28
CA MET A 1 7.12 -15.62 27.05
C MET A 1 5.81 -14.85 26.99
N ILE A 2 5.55 -13.94 27.94
CA ILE A 2 4.24 -13.28 28.13
C ILE A 2 3.99 -12.31 26.95
N ILE A 3 2.86 -12.47 26.26
CA ILE A 3 2.40 -11.53 25.22
C ILE A 3 2.09 -10.21 25.91
N LYS A 4 3.02 -9.23 25.87
CA LYS A 4 2.69 -7.85 26.20
C LYS A 4 1.64 -7.37 25.20
N PHE A 5 0.42 -7.16 25.68
CA PHE A 5 -0.65 -6.50 24.92
C PHE A 5 -0.12 -5.18 24.30
N PRO A 6 -0.65 -4.76 23.14
CA PRO A 6 -0.24 -3.52 22.51
C PRO A 6 -0.40 -2.37 23.51
N ASN A 7 0.64 -1.54 23.65
CA ASN A 7 0.66 -0.46 24.62
C ASN A 7 -0.31 0.64 24.18
N PHE A 8 -1.56 0.58 24.67
CA PHE A 8 -2.62 1.52 24.27
C PHE A 8 -2.30 2.97 24.65
N ASP A 9 -1.41 3.17 25.62
CA ASP A 9 -0.94 4.51 26.03
C ASP A 9 -0.23 5.26 24.89
N LYS A 10 0.38 4.54 23.94
CA LYS A 10 0.97 5.13 22.73
C LYS A 10 -0.05 5.90 21.90
N TYR A 11 -1.33 5.51 21.94
CA TYR A 11 -2.38 6.09 21.09
C TYR A 11 -3.18 7.22 21.75
N ARG A 12 -2.87 7.55 23.01
CA ARG A 12 -3.58 8.61 23.72
C ARG A 12 -3.20 9.96 23.09
N ASN A 13 -4.19 10.67 22.56
CA ASN A 13 -4.05 12.01 21.95
C ASN A 13 -3.17 12.09 20.68
N ILE A 14 -2.99 10.99 19.93
CA ILE A 14 -2.25 11.03 18.65
C ILE A 14 -2.86 12.07 17.70
N GLN A 15 -2.00 12.92 17.16
CA GLN A 15 -2.30 13.87 16.09
C GLN A 15 -1.95 13.27 14.72
N ILE A 16 -2.52 13.82 13.66
CA ILE A 16 -2.25 13.41 12.27
C ILE A 16 -0.78 13.68 11.89
N SER A 17 -0.17 14.76 12.39
CA SER A 17 1.26 15.04 12.26
C SER A 17 2.11 13.91 12.86
N ASP A 18 1.75 13.39 14.04
CA ASP A 18 2.44 12.26 14.67
C ASP A 18 2.37 11.00 13.78
N ILE A 19 1.23 10.79 13.10
CA ILE A 19 1.07 9.68 12.14
C ILE A 19 2.02 9.86 10.95
N PHE A 20 2.18 11.09 10.43
CA PHE A 20 3.16 11.37 9.37
C PHE A 20 4.60 11.18 9.84
N HIS A 21 4.96 11.61 11.05
CA HIS A 21 6.28 11.34 11.63
C HIS A 21 6.55 9.84 11.77
N TYR A 22 5.55 9.09 12.25
CA TYR A 22 5.61 7.65 12.37
C TYR A 22 5.83 7.01 10.99
N GLY A 23 5.00 7.35 10.00
CA GLY A 23 5.13 6.88 8.63
C GLY A 23 6.48 7.22 7.98
N PHE A 24 6.98 8.43 8.19
CA PHE A 24 8.32 8.83 7.74
C PHE A 24 9.42 7.97 8.37
N LYS A 25 9.32 7.67 9.67
CA LYS A 25 10.26 6.76 10.35
C LYS A 25 10.27 5.37 9.71
N TYR A 26 9.11 4.78 9.39
CA TYR A 26 9.04 3.48 8.71
C TYR A 26 9.53 3.54 7.27
N TRP A 27 9.15 4.57 6.53
CA TRP A 27 9.61 4.78 5.15
C TRP A 27 11.13 4.77 5.08
N LYS A 28 11.74 5.67 5.85
CA LYS A 28 13.18 5.82 5.96
C LYS A 28 13.86 4.53 6.42
N ASN A 29 13.41 3.97 7.54
CA ASN A 29 14.12 2.89 8.19
C ASN A 29 13.94 1.54 7.48
N ASN A 30 12.73 1.24 7.02
CA ASN A 30 12.41 -0.12 6.60
C ASN A 30 12.35 -0.22 5.08
N THR A 31 11.92 0.85 4.41
CA THR A 31 11.88 0.90 2.95
C THR A 31 13.23 1.31 2.41
N LEU A 32 13.71 2.52 2.72
CA LEU A 32 14.97 3.02 2.16
C LEU A 32 16.22 2.48 2.88
N ARG A 33 16.05 1.99 4.11
CA ARG A 33 17.09 1.48 5.01
C ARG A 33 18.07 2.54 5.55
N CYS A 34 17.91 3.79 5.14
CA CYS A 34 18.82 4.90 5.41
C CYS A 34 18.49 5.59 6.73
N GLU A 35 19.46 6.25 7.36
CA GLU A 35 19.23 7.07 8.55
C GLU A 35 19.41 8.56 8.24
N TYR A 36 18.37 9.25 7.81
CA TYR A 36 18.42 10.69 7.50
C TYR A 36 17.33 11.50 8.22
N SER A 37 17.50 12.81 8.28
CA SER A 37 16.48 13.76 8.75
C SER A 37 15.77 14.43 7.56
N VAL A 38 14.58 14.99 7.82
CA VAL A 38 13.85 15.80 6.84
C VAL A 38 14.71 16.94 6.30
N TYR A 39 15.42 17.62 7.20
CA TYR A 39 16.36 18.69 6.87
C TYR A 39 17.45 18.21 5.89
N GLU A 40 18.12 17.10 6.19
CA GLU A 40 19.19 16.58 5.33
C GLU A 40 18.70 16.19 3.93
N TYR A 41 17.45 15.74 3.80
CA TYR A 41 16.84 15.45 2.50
C TYR A 41 16.55 16.74 1.73
N GLN A 42 15.92 17.74 2.37
CA GLN A 42 15.61 19.04 1.78
C GLN A 42 16.86 19.75 1.25
N TYR A 43 17.95 19.77 2.04
CA TYR A 43 19.21 20.42 1.67
C TYR A 43 20.15 19.55 0.83
N ARG A 44 19.71 18.36 0.40
CA ARG A 44 20.46 17.44 -0.47
C ARG A 44 21.85 17.03 0.06
N ILE A 45 21.95 16.79 1.37
CA ILE A 45 23.23 16.49 2.06
C ILE A 45 23.54 14.98 2.07
N ILE A 46 22.50 14.14 2.00
CA ILE A 46 22.55 12.68 2.19
C ILE A 46 23.55 11.94 1.28
N SER A 47 23.67 12.33 0.00
CA SER A 47 24.56 11.64 -0.96
C SER A 47 26.05 11.69 -0.60
N LYS A 48 26.47 12.54 0.34
CA LYS A 48 27.88 12.83 0.61
C LYS A 48 28.48 12.09 1.81
N ARG A 49 27.72 11.28 2.56
CA ARG A 49 28.21 10.65 3.80
C ARG A 49 27.94 9.14 3.84
N PHE A 50 29.01 8.35 3.89
CA PHE A 50 28.96 6.89 3.96
C PHE A 50 28.19 6.35 5.18
N LYS A 51 28.18 7.08 6.29
CA LYS A 51 27.48 6.71 7.54
C LYS A 51 26.00 6.37 7.31
N PHE A 52 25.34 7.03 6.34
CA PHE A 52 23.93 6.80 6.03
C PHE A 52 23.66 5.45 5.35
N PHE A 53 24.67 4.86 4.71
CA PHE A 53 24.54 3.64 3.93
C PHE A 53 25.03 2.38 4.65
N ARG A 54 25.74 2.51 5.78
CA ARG A 54 26.27 1.36 6.54
C ARG A 54 25.18 0.32 6.84
N ARG A 55 24.02 0.78 7.27
CA ARG A 55 22.87 -0.09 7.58
C ARG A 55 22.29 -0.73 6.31
N ASN A 56 22.22 0.01 5.21
CA ASN A 56 21.77 -0.52 3.91
C ASN A 56 22.64 -1.67 3.45
N ILE A 57 23.97 -1.46 3.46
CA ILE A 57 24.93 -2.44 2.98
C ILE A 57 24.78 -3.75 3.77
N TRP A 58 24.67 -3.67 5.11
CA TRP A 58 24.50 -4.85 5.94
C TRP A 58 23.18 -5.58 5.69
N ILE A 59 22.06 -4.85 5.60
CA ILE A 59 20.74 -5.48 5.36
C ILE A 59 20.69 -6.10 3.95
N SER A 60 21.18 -5.40 2.93
CA SER A 60 21.21 -5.90 1.56
C SER A 60 22.15 -7.09 1.40
N PHE A 61 23.30 -7.09 2.09
CA PHE A 61 24.19 -8.25 2.11
C PHE A 61 23.50 -9.48 2.72
N ASN A 62 22.85 -9.33 3.88
CA ASN A 62 22.07 -10.42 4.49
C ASN A 62 20.93 -10.91 3.59
N ALA A 63 20.30 -10.00 2.84
CA ALA A 63 19.25 -10.34 1.89
C ALA A 63 19.77 -11.24 0.77
N TRP A 64 20.86 -10.83 0.11
CA TRP A 64 21.48 -11.62 -0.96
C TRP A 64 22.06 -12.94 -0.46
N ALA A 65 22.68 -12.96 0.72
CA ALA A 65 23.13 -14.20 1.35
C ALA A 65 21.97 -15.17 1.61
N GLY A 66 20.82 -14.67 2.10
CA GLY A 66 19.61 -15.46 2.28
C GLY A 66 19.01 -15.98 0.97
N ILE A 67 19.00 -15.16 -0.08
CA ILE A 67 18.54 -15.58 -1.43
C ILE A 67 19.46 -16.67 -2.00
N LEU A 68 20.77 -16.47 -1.93
CA LEU A 68 21.76 -17.46 -2.38
C LEU A 68 21.65 -18.76 -1.59
N PHE A 69 21.41 -18.69 -0.27
CA PHE A 69 21.15 -19.87 0.55
C PHE A 69 19.91 -20.66 0.07
N LEU A 70 18.80 -19.97 -0.20
CA LEU A 70 17.61 -20.65 -0.75
C LEU A 70 17.90 -21.33 -2.10
N LEU A 71 18.62 -20.67 -3.00
CA LEU A 71 19.00 -21.25 -4.28
C LEU A 71 19.94 -22.46 -4.11
N ALA A 72 20.91 -22.36 -3.19
CA ALA A 72 21.85 -23.43 -2.90
C ALA A 72 21.16 -24.67 -2.30
N MET A 73 20.06 -24.51 -1.55
CA MET A 73 19.28 -25.67 -1.06
C MET A 73 18.68 -26.51 -2.19
N ILE A 74 18.42 -25.93 -3.38
CA ILE A 74 17.84 -26.62 -4.53
C ILE A 74 18.94 -27.16 -5.45
N TRP A 75 20.07 -26.46 -5.55
CA TRP A 75 21.08 -26.74 -6.56
C TRP A 75 21.99 -27.90 -6.14
N GLU A 76 22.00 -28.96 -6.94
CA GLU A 76 22.75 -30.20 -6.68
C GLU A 76 24.24 -30.09 -6.31
N PRO A 77 25.08 -29.24 -6.94
CA PRO A 77 26.51 -29.15 -6.60
C PRO A 77 26.77 -28.61 -5.19
N PHE A 78 25.76 -28.04 -4.50
CA PHE A 78 25.89 -27.57 -3.13
C PHE A 78 25.40 -28.58 -2.08
N LYS A 79 24.95 -29.78 -2.50
CA LYS A 79 24.47 -30.84 -1.59
C LYS A 79 25.50 -31.24 -0.54
N ASP A 80 26.80 -31.19 -0.88
CA ASP A 80 27.87 -31.55 0.04
C ASP A 80 28.26 -30.42 1.00
N LEU A 81 27.84 -29.18 0.73
CA LEU A 81 28.22 -27.99 1.50
C LEU A 81 27.14 -27.54 2.48
N ILE A 82 25.87 -27.79 2.18
CA ILE A 82 24.71 -27.30 2.95
C ILE A 82 23.70 -28.44 3.09
N ILE A 83 22.93 -28.45 4.19
CA ILE A 83 21.78 -29.33 4.35
C ILE A 83 20.80 -29.09 3.18
N GLY A 84 20.78 -30.04 2.25
CA GLY A 84 19.99 -29.93 1.02
C GLY A 84 18.48 -30.05 1.23
N ASN A 85 17.72 -29.69 0.20
CA ASN A 85 16.26 -29.76 0.22
C ASN A 85 15.70 -31.17 0.51
N GLU A 86 16.42 -32.23 0.16
CA GLU A 86 15.97 -33.61 0.42
C GLU A 86 15.84 -33.91 1.93
N HIS A 87 16.79 -33.44 2.73
CA HIS A 87 16.71 -33.54 4.19
C HIS A 87 15.59 -32.65 4.75
N TYR A 88 15.39 -31.48 4.16
CA TYR A 88 14.29 -30.59 4.55
C TYR A 88 12.90 -31.20 4.25
N LYS A 89 12.74 -31.91 3.11
CA LYS A 89 11.53 -32.67 2.79
C LYS A 89 11.21 -33.70 3.86
N ARG A 90 12.21 -34.45 4.32
CA ARG A 90 12.07 -35.43 5.39
C ARG A 90 11.72 -34.79 6.73
N MET A 91 12.33 -33.65 7.06
CA MET A 91 12.04 -32.90 8.30
C MET A 91 10.56 -32.54 8.43
N VAL A 92 9.99 -32.11 7.32
CA VAL A 92 8.68 -31.48 7.29
C VAL A 92 7.58 -32.44 6.85
N ASP A 93 7.96 -33.62 6.37
CA ASP A 93 7.08 -34.59 5.73
C ASP A 93 6.21 -33.92 4.66
N CYS A 94 6.87 -33.29 3.69
CA CYS A 94 6.25 -32.47 2.66
C CYS A 94 6.88 -32.74 1.30
N GLU A 95 6.04 -32.98 0.30
CA GLU A 95 6.50 -33.11 -1.07
C GLU A 95 6.68 -31.76 -1.74
N ARG A 96 7.57 -31.70 -2.73
CA ARG A 96 7.78 -30.51 -3.56
C ARG A 96 8.09 -29.21 -2.78
N THR A 97 8.73 -29.29 -1.62
CA THR A 97 9.25 -28.13 -0.87
C THR A 97 10.18 -27.22 -1.70
N ASP A 98 10.77 -27.75 -2.78
CA ASP A 98 11.49 -26.95 -3.80
C ASP A 98 10.63 -25.80 -4.33
N LEU A 99 9.33 -25.98 -4.53
CA LEU A 99 8.43 -24.91 -5.00
C LEU A 99 8.32 -23.76 -3.98
N LEU A 100 8.28 -24.08 -2.68
CA LEU A 100 8.25 -23.08 -1.61
C LEU A 100 9.58 -22.31 -1.52
N ILE A 101 10.69 -23.01 -1.70
CA ILE A 101 12.04 -22.41 -1.70
C ILE A 101 12.21 -21.49 -2.93
N ILE A 102 11.80 -21.94 -4.13
CA ILE A 102 11.79 -21.13 -5.36
C ILE A 102 10.91 -19.90 -5.16
N PHE A 103 9.72 -20.07 -4.57
CA PHE A 103 8.83 -18.95 -4.25
C PHE A 103 9.50 -17.93 -3.34
N GLY A 104 10.11 -18.39 -2.24
CA GLY A 104 10.88 -17.53 -1.34
C GLY A 104 11.97 -16.76 -2.07
N ALA A 105 12.79 -17.45 -2.88
CA ALA A 105 13.90 -16.84 -3.61
C ALA A 105 13.42 -15.75 -4.57
N ILE A 106 12.37 -16.01 -5.35
CA ILE A 106 11.80 -15.05 -6.30
C ILE A 106 11.14 -13.88 -5.56
N ALA A 107 10.34 -14.13 -4.52
CA ALA A 107 9.68 -13.10 -3.74
C ALA A 107 10.71 -12.15 -3.10
N PHE A 108 11.75 -12.70 -2.47
CA PHE A 108 12.81 -11.91 -1.85
C PHE A 108 13.66 -11.13 -2.87
N SER A 109 13.96 -11.73 -4.02
CA SER A 109 14.64 -11.03 -5.12
C SER A 109 13.79 -9.86 -5.62
N THR A 110 12.48 -10.07 -5.77
CA THR A 110 11.52 -9.03 -6.18
C THR A 110 11.49 -7.87 -5.18
N PHE A 111 11.53 -8.16 -3.87
CA PHE A 111 11.61 -7.13 -2.83
C PHE A 111 12.94 -6.36 -2.81
N GLU A 112 14.07 -7.00 -3.14
CA GLU A 112 15.36 -6.31 -3.28
C GLU A 112 15.41 -5.44 -4.54
N LEU A 113 14.82 -5.90 -5.65
CA LEU A 113 14.68 -5.10 -6.87
C LEU A 113 13.79 -3.86 -6.64
N MET A 114 12.66 -4.03 -5.95
CA MET A 114 11.81 -2.92 -5.52
C MET A 114 12.62 -1.91 -4.69
N TRP A 115 13.39 -2.40 -3.72
CA TRP A 115 14.24 -1.54 -2.89
C TRP A 115 15.27 -0.78 -3.74
N LEU A 116 15.97 -1.45 -4.66
CA LEU A 116 16.97 -0.81 -5.53
C LEU A 116 16.35 0.32 -6.37
N HIS A 117 15.15 0.12 -6.91
CA HIS A 117 14.43 1.17 -7.64
C HIS A 117 14.10 2.38 -6.76
N LEU A 118 13.54 2.15 -5.57
CA LEU A 118 13.22 3.22 -4.62
C LEU A 118 14.48 3.95 -4.17
N PHE A 119 15.54 3.21 -3.84
CA PHE A 119 16.81 3.74 -3.41
C PHE A 119 17.49 4.58 -4.51
N LYS A 120 17.42 4.15 -5.78
CA LYS A 120 17.92 4.92 -6.92
C LYS A 120 17.18 6.26 -7.07
N ASN A 121 15.87 6.27 -6.91
CA ASN A 121 15.07 7.49 -6.97
C ASN A 121 15.39 8.42 -5.80
N PHE A 122 15.52 7.86 -4.60
CA PHE A 122 15.93 8.59 -3.40
C PHE A 122 17.33 9.21 -3.53
N HIS A 123 18.32 8.45 -3.98
CA HIS A 123 19.69 8.94 -4.17
C HIS A 123 19.75 10.11 -5.18
N ARG A 124 18.86 10.12 -6.17
CA ARG A 124 18.74 11.21 -7.14
C ARG A 124 17.90 12.39 -6.65
N TYR A 125 17.40 12.37 -5.41
CA TYR A 125 16.43 13.33 -4.86
C TYR A 125 15.19 13.49 -5.76
N ARG A 126 14.70 12.36 -6.29
CA ARG A 126 13.49 12.26 -7.11
C ARG A 126 12.45 11.35 -6.45
N SER A 127 12.55 11.14 -5.14
CA SER A 127 11.61 10.29 -4.40
C SER A 127 10.34 11.07 -4.11
N SER A 128 9.26 10.74 -4.83
CA SER A 128 8.01 11.48 -4.70
C SER A 128 7.33 11.25 -3.35
N MET A 129 7.58 10.11 -2.71
CA MET A 129 7.11 9.82 -1.36
C MET A 129 7.81 10.68 -0.32
N ASP A 130 9.13 10.88 -0.44
CA ASP A 130 9.88 11.75 0.47
C ASP A 130 9.44 13.20 0.31
N ASP A 131 9.36 13.70 -0.92
CA ASP A 131 8.87 15.05 -1.19
C ASP A 131 7.45 15.26 -0.62
N TYR A 132 6.59 14.25 -0.74
CA TYR A 132 5.25 14.29 -0.17
C TYR A 132 5.28 14.32 1.37
N LEU A 133 6.08 13.45 2.00
CA LEU A 133 6.19 13.36 3.46
C LEU A 133 6.74 14.64 4.07
N VAL A 134 7.79 15.21 3.47
CA VAL A 134 8.39 16.47 3.89
C VAL A 134 7.37 17.60 3.90
N ASN A 135 6.51 17.67 2.89
CA ASN A 135 5.49 18.72 2.77
C ASN A 135 4.27 18.53 3.69
N ASN A 136 4.10 17.36 4.31
CA ASN A 136 2.93 17.06 5.14
C ASN A 136 3.32 16.58 6.56
N ILE A 137 4.59 16.68 6.95
CA ILE A 137 5.02 16.22 8.28
C ILE A 137 4.41 17.09 9.38
N ASP A 138 4.39 18.41 9.17
CA ASP A 138 3.77 19.40 10.05
C ASP A 138 2.35 19.72 9.59
N TYR A 139 1.54 18.68 9.33
CA TYR A 139 0.18 18.88 8.82
C TYR A 139 -0.71 19.56 9.87
N ASP A 140 -1.29 20.71 9.50
CA ASP A 140 -2.27 21.41 10.33
C ASP A 140 -3.61 20.66 10.35
N GLU A 141 -3.91 20.03 11.49
CA GLU A 141 -5.13 19.26 11.70
C GLU A 141 -6.39 20.09 11.46
N LYS A 142 -6.36 21.40 11.76
CA LYS A 142 -7.52 22.31 11.65
C LYS A 142 -8.06 22.40 10.22
N GLN A 143 -7.31 21.95 9.22
CA GLN A 143 -7.78 21.84 7.84
C GLN A 143 -8.90 20.80 7.67
N LEU A 144 -8.94 19.76 8.52
CA LEU A 144 -9.96 18.70 8.51
C LEU A 144 -11.09 18.98 9.51
N ALA A 145 -12.30 18.52 9.18
CA ALA A 145 -13.40 18.55 10.14
C ALA A 145 -13.13 17.56 11.30
N PRO A 146 -13.52 17.86 12.55
CA PRO A 146 -13.18 17.04 13.72
C PRO A 146 -13.71 15.61 13.63
N THR A 147 -14.89 15.40 13.03
CA THR A 147 -15.45 14.06 12.79
C THR A 147 -14.60 13.24 11.82
N LEU A 148 -14.02 13.88 10.80
CA LEU A 148 -13.15 13.24 9.83
C LEU A 148 -11.74 12.97 10.39
N GLN A 149 -11.24 13.86 11.25
CA GLN A 149 -10.01 13.64 12.00
C GLN A 149 -10.13 12.41 12.90
N GLN A 150 -11.21 12.32 13.70
CA GLN A 150 -11.47 11.17 14.55
C GLN A 150 -11.58 9.86 13.76
N TYR A 151 -12.22 9.90 12.59
CA TYR A 151 -12.29 8.75 11.70
C TYR A 151 -10.89 8.30 11.24
N LEU A 152 -10.05 9.22 10.74
CA LEU A 152 -8.70 8.91 10.29
C LEU A 152 -7.80 8.36 11.41
N ARG A 153 -7.90 8.93 12.61
CA ARG A 153 -7.17 8.45 13.79
C ARG A 153 -7.60 7.02 14.15
N LYS A 154 -8.91 6.75 14.23
CA LYS A 154 -9.43 5.40 14.48
C LYS A 154 -8.98 4.41 13.41
N PHE A 155 -9.05 4.79 12.15
CA PHE A 155 -8.60 3.97 11.04
C PHE A 155 -7.11 3.61 11.18
N PHE A 156 -6.26 4.60 11.43
CA PHE A 156 -4.83 4.39 11.62
C PHE A 156 -4.54 3.48 12.83
N ILE A 157 -5.19 3.72 13.98
CA ILE A 157 -4.98 2.90 15.19
C ILE A 157 -5.37 1.44 14.92
N ILE A 158 -6.53 1.19 14.32
CA ILE A 158 -6.97 -0.17 13.99
C ILE A 158 -5.98 -0.84 13.03
N SER A 159 -5.57 -0.12 11.98
CA SER A 159 -4.60 -0.62 11.00
C SER A 159 -3.23 -0.92 11.64
N ASP A 160 -2.70 -0.02 12.49
CA ASP A 160 -1.42 -0.19 13.21
C ASP A 160 -1.49 -1.43 14.13
N ILE A 161 -2.58 -1.60 14.90
CA ILE A 161 -2.78 -2.76 15.78
C ILE A 161 -2.83 -4.07 14.98
N ILE A 162 -3.61 -4.13 13.90
CA ILE A 162 -3.71 -5.33 13.05
C ILE A 162 -2.33 -5.67 12.48
N THR A 163 -1.62 -4.68 11.93
CA THR A 163 -0.30 -4.91 11.33
C THR A 163 0.77 -5.28 12.36
N ASP A 164 0.72 -4.72 13.58
CA ASP A 164 1.63 -5.09 14.66
C ASP A 164 1.38 -6.54 15.11
N LEU A 165 0.11 -6.95 15.23
CA LEU A 165 -0.27 -8.33 15.55
C LEU A 165 0.26 -9.30 14.50
N LEU A 166 0.00 -9.04 13.21
CA LEU A 166 0.49 -9.86 12.10
C LEU A 166 2.02 -9.97 12.09
N ARG A 167 2.71 -8.84 12.28
CA ARG A 167 4.18 -8.78 12.34
C ARG A 167 4.72 -9.61 13.50
N ARG A 168 4.13 -9.52 14.69
CA ARG A 168 4.54 -10.31 15.86
C ARG A 168 4.31 -11.80 15.62
N LEU A 169 3.13 -12.17 15.14
CA LEU A 169 2.79 -13.56 14.83
C LEU A 169 3.78 -14.15 13.83
N LEU A 170 4.08 -13.44 12.73
CA LEU A 170 5.07 -13.89 11.76
C LEU A 170 6.48 -13.99 12.37
N SER A 171 6.88 -13.03 13.21
CA SER A 171 8.16 -13.11 13.91
C SER A 171 8.26 -14.34 14.82
N TYR A 172 7.18 -14.71 15.52
CA TYR A 172 7.17 -15.90 16.37
C TYR A 172 7.27 -17.19 15.55
N LEU A 173 6.52 -17.28 14.46
CA LEU A 173 6.59 -18.41 13.52
C LEU A 173 8.02 -18.58 12.98
N ILE A 174 8.66 -17.49 12.54
CA ILE A 174 10.03 -17.55 12.02
C ILE A 174 11.02 -18.01 13.09
N THR A 175 10.92 -17.50 14.34
CA THR A 175 11.80 -17.97 15.42
C THR A 175 11.58 -19.44 15.78
N LEU A 176 10.35 -19.92 15.72
CA LEU A 176 10.04 -21.33 15.94
C LEU A 176 10.63 -22.20 14.83
N THR A 177 10.51 -21.78 13.57
CA THR A 177 11.11 -22.51 12.44
C THR A 177 12.64 -22.57 12.54
N LEU A 178 13.30 -21.52 13.05
CA LEU A 178 14.73 -21.52 13.32
C LEU A 178 15.12 -22.56 14.38
N LEU A 179 14.39 -22.64 15.49
CA LEU A 179 14.65 -23.60 16.55
C LEU A 179 14.46 -25.05 16.07
N ILE A 180 13.36 -25.32 15.35
CA ILE A 180 13.09 -26.65 14.77
C ILE A 180 14.21 -27.04 13.81
N TYR A 181 14.64 -26.13 12.94
CA TYR A 181 15.72 -26.39 11.99
C TYR A 181 17.05 -26.72 12.69
N ILE A 182 17.40 -26.02 13.76
CA ILE A 182 18.61 -26.29 14.54
C ILE A 182 18.54 -27.67 15.20
N ILE A 183 17.43 -27.99 15.89
CA ILE A 183 17.25 -29.28 16.56
C ILE A 183 17.34 -30.42 15.54
N PHE A 184 16.66 -30.27 14.40
CA PHE A 184 16.68 -31.26 13.34
C PHE A 184 18.07 -31.42 12.71
N GLY A 185 18.78 -30.33 12.46
CA GLY A 185 20.16 -30.37 11.99
C GLY A 185 21.07 -31.14 12.95
N CYS A 186 20.93 -30.91 14.27
CA CYS A 186 21.69 -31.66 15.27
C CYS A 186 21.36 -33.16 15.26
N ASN A 187 20.09 -33.54 15.11
CA ASN A 187 19.70 -34.96 15.03
C ASN A 187 20.29 -35.64 13.78
N LEU A 188 20.24 -34.99 12.61
CA LEU A 188 20.86 -35.52 11.39
C LEU A 188 22.36 -35.74 11.54
N TYR A 189 23.03 -34.86 12.28
CA TYR A 189 24.45 -35.01 12.58
C TYR A 189 24.73 -36.20 13.49
N GLN A 190 23.90 -36.41 14.52
CA GLN A 190 24.00 -37.58 15.41
C GLN A 190 23.78 -38.89 14.64
N ASP A 191 22.85 -38.89 13.68
CA ASP A 191 22.56 -40.04 12.80
C ASP A 191 23.62 -40.23 11.69
N SER A 192 24.70 -39.43 11.67
CA SER A 192 25.76 -39.47 10.66
C SER A 192 25.27 -39.26 9.21
N GLN A 193 24.11 -38.61 9.03
CA GLN A 193 23.56 -38.32 7.69
C GLN A 193 24.16 -37.06 7.07
N ILE A 194 24.72 -36.18 7.89
CA ILE A 194 25.34 -34.91 7.46
C ILE A 194 26.70 -34.71 8.12
N ASN A 195 27.57 -33.98 7.45
CA ASN A 195 28.90 -33.65 7.97
C ASN A 195 28.84 -32.46 8.95
N LEU A 196 29.78 -32.39 9.89
CA LEU A 196 29.92 -31.25 10.81
C LEU A 196 30.05 -29.92 10.06
N PHE A 197 30.79 -29.92 8.94
CA PHE A 197 30.96 -28.75 8.09
C PHE A 197 29.64 -28.23 7.51
N GLN A 198 28.78 -29.14 7.03
CA GLN A 198 27.45 -28.79 6.52
C GLN A 198 26.57 -28.16 7.61
N LEU A 199 26.63 -28.69 8.84
CA LEU A 199 25.91 -28.14 9.99
C LEU A 199 26.40 -26.72 10.33
N ILE A 200 27.73 -26.53 10.45
CA ILE A 200 28.36 -25.26 10.81
C ILE A 200 28.05 -24.16 9.79
N ILE A 201 27.95 -24.50 8.50
CA ILE A 201 27.63 -23.52 7.44
C ILE A 201 26.12 -23.27 7.34
N SER A 202 25.31 -24.32 7.42
CA SER A 202 23.87 -24.22 7.17
C SER A 202 23.12 -23.44 8.25
N ILE A 203 23.47 -23.61 9.53
CA ILE A 203 22.79 -22.92 10.65
C ILE A 203 22.93 -21.39 10.58
N PRO A 204 24.14 -20.80 10.41
CA PRO A 204 24.31 -19.36 10.24
C PRO A 204 23.58 -18.82 9.01
N LEU A 205 23.63 -19.53 7.88
CA LEU A 205 22.95 -19.11 6.66
C LEU A 205 21.42 -19.12 6.81
N PHE A 206 20.87 -20.16 7.44
CA PHE A 206 19.44 -20.21 7.75
C PHE A 206 19.04 -19.13 8.77
N SER A 207 19.90 -18.84 9.75
CA SER A 207 19.70 -17.73 10.68
C SER A 207 19.70 -16.36 9.97
N PHE A 208 20.59 -16.13 9.01
CA PHE A 208 20.56 -14.94 8.16
C PHE A 208 19.25 -14.84 7.36
N PHE A 209 18.80 -15.96 6.79
CA PHE A 209 17.52 -16.05 6.11
C PHE A 209 16.35 -15.68 7.04
N CYS A 210 16.23 -16.31 8.21
CA CYS A 210 15.19 -16.01 9.21
C CYS A 210 15.24 -14.55 9.69
N ARG A 211 16.45 -14.00 9.90
CA ARG A 211 16.59 -12.59 10.27
C ARG A 211 16.12 -11.66 9.16
N TYR A 212 16.44 -12.00 7.91
CA TYR A 212 16.01 -11.24 6.76
C TYR A 212 14.49 -11.30 6.56
N THR A 213 13.87 -12.48 6.66
CA THR A 213 12.40 -12.61 6.57
C THR A 213 11.69 -11.83 7.67
N LYS A 214 12.22 -11.85 8.90
CA LYS A 214 11.71 -11.05 10.02
C LYS A 214 11.82 -9.54 9.73
N ASN A 215 12.93 -9.07 9.17
CA ASN A 215 13.06 -7.67 8.78
C ASN A 215 12.07 -7.30 7.67
N ARG A 216 11.79 -8.21 6.72
CA ARG A 216 10.78 -8.00 5.67
C ARG A 216 9.36 -7.99 6.18
N ALA A 217 9.06 -8.68 7.28
CA ALA A 217 7.76 -8.56 7.95
C ALA A 217 7.46 -7.12 8.38
N GLU A 218 8.48 -6.28 8.62
CA GLU A 218 8.24 -4.88 8.96
C GLU A 218 7.68 -4.04 7.80
N ASN A 219 7.76 -4.54 6.55
CA ASN A 219 7.10 -3.91 5.41
C ASN A 219 5.56 -3.90 5.55
N PHE A 220 4.96 -4.76 6.38
CA PHE A 220 3.51 -4.67 6.66
C PHE A 220 3.13 -3.33 7.28
N MET A 221 3.99 -2.74 8.11
CA MET A 221 3.76 -1.40 8.68
C MET A 221 3.77 -0.33 7.59
N LEU A 222 4.64 -0.47 6.58
CA LEU A 222 4.66 0.43 5.44
C LEU A 222 3.37 0.32 4.62
N LEU A 223 2.90 -0.90 4.35
CA LEU A 223 1.66 -1.11 3.60
C LEU A 223 0.47 -0.49 4.34
N SER A 224 0.41 -0.67 5.67
CA SER A 224 -0.55 0.00 6.56
C SER A 224 -0.51 1.53 6.41
N PHE A 225 0.69 2.09 6.37
CA PHE A 225 0.87 3.53 6.19
C PHE A 225 0.45 4.00 4.79
N ILE A 226 0.75 3.25 3.72
CA ILE A 226 0.27 3.57 2.37
C ILE A 226 -1.27 3.55 2.33
N LEU A 227 -1.90 2.56 2.95
CA LEU A 227 -3.37 2.51 3.08
C LEU A 227 -3.93 3.73 3.82
N PHE A 228 -3.27 4.14 4.90
CA PHE A 228 -3.61 5.40 5.58
C PHE A 228 -3.51 6.61 4.65
N LEU A 229 -2.47 6.72 3.83
CA LEU A 229 -2.33 7.83 2.88
C LEU A 229 -3.44 7.86 1.82
N VAL A 230 -3.84 6.68 1.33
CA VAL A 230 -4.96 6.55 0.38
C VAL A 230 -6.27 7.03 1.03
N GLU A 231 -6.57 6.54 2.24
CA GLU A 231 -7.76 6.97 2.99
C GLU A 231 -7.69 8.45 3.37
N PHE A 232 -6.52 8.98 3.69
CA PHE A 232 -6.32 10.40 3.94
C PHE A 232 -6.73 11.26 2.73
N HIS A 233 -6.30 10.90 1.52
CA HIS A 233 -6.70 11.62 0.30
C HIS A 233 -8.20 11.46 0.01
N LYS A 234 -8.77 10.28 0.24
CA LYS A 234 -10.20 10.02 0.12
C LYS A 234 -11.02 10.90 1.07
N VAL A 235 -10.60 11.00 2.33
CA VAL A 235 -11.27 11.83 3.34
C VAL A 235 -11.20 13.30 2.97
N ARG A 236 -10.07 13.77 2.46
CA ARG A 236 -9.94 15.15 1.95
C ARG A 236 -10.88 15.42 0.77
N LEU A 237 -10.95 14.52 -0.20
CA LEU A 237 -11.89 14.61 -1.31
C LEU A 237 -13.35 14.63 -0.82
N LYS A 238 -13.69 13.75 0.13
CA LYS A 238 -15.01 13.72 0.77
C LYS A 238 -15.34 15.03 1.48
N GLN A 239 -14.37 15.65 2.17
CA GLN A 239 -14.56 16.94 2.82
C GLN A 239 -14.82 18.06 1.80
N LEU A 240 -14.10 18.08 0.68
CA LEU A 240 -14.33 19.02 -0.42
C LEU A 240 -15.75 18.87 -0.98
N MET A 241 -16.21 17.63 -1.18
CA MET A 241 -17.57 17.33 -1.63
C MET A 241 -18.63 17.74 -0.59
N LEU A 242 -18.41 17.51 0.70
CA LEU A 242 -19.36 17.93 1.73
C LEU A 242 -19.44 19.46 1.87
N LYS A 243 -18.31 20.16 1.75
CA LYS A 243 -18.27 21.63 1.72
C LYS A 243 -19.05 22.15 0.50
N SER A 244 -18.86 21.55 -0.68
CA SER A 244 -19.59 21.93 -1.88
C SER A 244 -21.09 21.72 -1.73
N GLN A 245 -21.52 20.57 -1.23
CA GLN A 245 -22.92 20.26 -0.97
C GLN A 245 -23.58 21.25 -0.02
N LYS A 246 -22.93 21.61 1.10
CA LYS A 246 -23.49 22.56 2.07
C LYS A 246 -23.65 23.96 1.46
N THR A 247 -22.63 24.45 0.76
CA THR A 247 -22.69 25.77 0.11
C THR A 247 -23.75 25.84 -0.99
N LEU A 248 -24.06 24.71 -1.65
CA LEU A 248 -25.10 24.63 -2.67
C LEU A 248 -26.50 24.49 -2.06
N LYS A 249 -26.70 23.59 -1.08
CA LYS A 249 -28.01 23.34 -0.44
C LYS A 249 -28.52 24.53 0.38
N GLN A 250 -27.65 25.19 1.17
CA GLN A 250 -28.02 26.34 2.00
C GLN A 250 -28.53 27.54 1.17
N LYS A 251 -28.29 27.54 -0.15
CA LYS A 251 -28.74 28.58 -1.08
C LYS A 251 -30.06 28.26 -1.78
N SER A 252 -30.51 26.99 -1.75
CA SER A 252 -31.81 26.57 -2.30
C SER A 252 -32.98 26.94 -1.39
N THR A 253 -32.78 26.94 -0.07
CA THR A 253 -33.82 27.30 0.92
C THR A 253 -34.06 28.81 1.04
N ASN A 254 -33.04 29.64 0.77
CA ASN A 254 -33.16 31.11 0.77
C ASN A 254 -33.63 31.68 -0.60
N SER A 255 -34.37 30.89 -1.38
CA SER A 255 -34.83 31.27 -2.73
C SER A 255 -36.28 31.76 -2.79
N HIS A 256 -37.00 31.78 -1.67
CA HIS A 256 -38.40 32.24 -1.63
C HIS A 256 -38.64 33.74 -1.43
N CYS A 257 -37.61 34.59 -1.33
CA CYS A 257 -37.81 36.04 -1.26
C CYS A 257 -37.67 36.72 -2.62
N HIS A 258 -38.78 37.32 -3.05
CA HIS A 258 -39.04 37.97 -4.33
C HIS A 258 -38.38 39.36 -4.49
N TYR A 259 -37.17 39.57 -3.95
CA TYR A 259 -36.45 40.84 -4.06
C TYR A 259 -35.15 40.74 -4.87
N GLY A 260 -35.20 41.31 -6.07
CA GLY A 260 -34.23 42.28 -6.57
C GLY A 260 -32.87 41.77 -7.04
N HIS A 261 -32.61 41.93 -8.34
CA HIS A 261 -31.36 41.84 -9.10
C HIS A 261 -30.01 41.99 -8.33
N ARG A 262 -29.94 42.82 -7.27
CA ARG A 262 -28.77 42.95 -6.37
C ARG A 262 -28.41 41.66 -5.63
N LEU A 263 -29.41 40.89 -5.16
CA LEU A 263 -29.21 39.62 -4.46
C LEU A 263 -28.69 38.54 -5.42
N PHE A 264 -29.08 38.60 -6.69
CA PHE A 264 -28.58 37.71 -7.75
C PHE A 264 -27.08 37.93 -8.00
N ASN A 265 -26.65 39.19 -8.18
CA ASN A 265 -25.24 39.52 -8.40
C ASN A 265 -24.33 39.12 -7.21
N LEU A 266 -24.81 39.27 -5.97
CA LEU A 266 -24.11 38.78 -4.77
C LEU A 266 -24.03 37.25 -4.73
N LYS A 267 -25.12 36.55 -5.08
CA LYS A 267 -25.14 35.09 -5.18
C LYS A 267 -24.16 34.58 -6.24
N GLU A 268 -24.02 35.27 -7.36
CA GLU A 268 -23.06 34.94 -8.41
C GLU A 268 -21.61 35.19 -8.01
N LYS A 269 -21.30 36.34 -7.42
CA LYS A 269 -19.95 36.61 -6.88
C LYS A 269 -19.55 35.54 -5.86
N MET A 270 -20.47 35.16 -4.97
CA MET A 270 -20.24 34.09 -3.99
C MET A 270 -20.09 32.71 -4.64
N LYS A 271 -20.79 32.43 -5.76
CA LYS A 271 -20.63 31.19 -6.52
C LYS A 271 -19.27 31.14 -7.20
N LYS A 272 -18.80 32.25 -7.79
CA LYS A 272 -17.48 32.37 -8.40
C LYS A 272 -16.34 32.17 -7.39
N ILE A 273 -16.45 32.79 -6.20
CA ILE A 273 -15.45 32.62 -5.12
C ILE A 273 -15.41 31.17 -4.65
N PHE A 274 -16.58 30.55 -4.44
CA PHE A 274 -16.67 29.13 -4.08
C PHE A 274 -16.01 28.23 -5.13
N TRP A 275 -16.32 28.43 -6.41
CA TRP A 275 -15.76 27.64 -7.51
C TRP A 275 -14.26 27.80 -7.65
N ASN A 276 -13.74 29.02 -7.52
CA ASN A 276 -12.29 29.24 -7.53
C ASN A 276 -11.61 28.50 -6.38
N ARG A 277 -12.20 28.53 -5.17
CA ARG A 277 -11.66 27.81 -4.01
C ARG A 277 -11.71 26.31 -4.20
N PHE A 278 -12.85 25.77 -4.65
CA PHE A 278 -13.00 24.34 -4.94
C PHE A 278 -11.98 23.88 -5.99
N HIS A 279 -11.85 24.62 -7.09
CA HIS A 279 -10.89 24.34 -8.16
C HIS A 279 -9.45 24.28 -7.64
N ILE A 280 -9.02 25.28 -6.87
CA ILE A 280 -7.66 25.32 -6.31
C ILE A 280 -7.43 24.15 -5.34
N GLU A 281 -8.38 23.91 -4.43
CA GLU A 281 -8.25 22.83 -3.44
C GLU A 281 -8.25 21.43 -4.11
N TYR A 282 -9.07 21.23 -5.14
CA TYR A 282 -9.12 20.00 -5.92
C TYR A 282 -7.85 19.75 -6.73
N VAL A 283 -7.41 20.75 -7.50
CA VAL A 283 -6.19 20.64 -8.33
C VAL A 283 -4.96 20.37 -7.46
N ASN A 284 -4.87 21.02 -6.29
CA ASN A 284 -3.80 20.73 -5.33
C ASN A 284 -3.87 19.29 -4.80
N LEU A 285 -5.08 18.80 -4.47
CA LEU A 285 -5.26 17.41 -4.03
C LEU A 285 -4.90 16.41 -5.14
N TYR A 286 -5.29 16.68 -6.39
CA TYR A 286 -4.93 15.85 -7.54
C TYR A 286 -3.42 15.83 -7.77
N ALA A 287 -2.77 17.00 -7.76
CA ALA A 287 -1.32 17.11 -7.92
C ALA A 287 -0.56 16.32 -6.84
N LYS A 288 -0.99 16.43 -5.58
CA LYS A 288 -0.43 15.66 -4.45
C LYS A 288 -0.64 14.16 -4.61
N THR A 289 -1.83 13.74 -5.05
CA THR A 289 -2.14 12.31 -5.31
C THR A 289 -1.28 11.78 -6.46
N ALA A 290 -1.18 12.52 -7.56
CA ALA A 290 -0.37 12.14 -8.72
C ALA A 290 1.13 12.05 -8.38
N GLN A 291 1.63 12.97 -7.53
CA GLN A 291 2.99 12.89 -7.00
C GLN A 291 3.18 11.60 -6.19
N LEU A 292 2.28 11.30 -5.25
CA LEU A 292 2.34 10.07 -4.45
C LEU A 292 2.28 8.81 -5.33
N ASN A 293 1.42 8.82 -6.36
CA ASN A 293 1.22 7.70 -7.27
C ASN A 293 2.51 7.28 -7.96
N ARG A 294 3.44 8.19 -8.27
CA ARG A 294 4.72 7.82 -8.90
C ARG A 294 5.53 6.79 -8.10
N THR A 295 5.48 6.86 -6.78
CA THR A 295 6.20 5.91 -5.91
C THR A 295 5.30 4.73 -5.51
N VAL A 296 4.04 5.01 -5.14
CA VAL A 296 3.10 3.96 -4.72
C VAL A 296 2.79 2.99 -5.85
N SER A 297 2.67 3.46 -7.10
CA SER A 297 2.44 2.59 -8.26
C SER A 297 3.55 1.58 -8.47
N LEU A 298 4.81 1.96 -8.24
CA LEU A 298 5.95 1.07 -8.32
C LEU A 298 5.89 0.00 -7.23
N ILE A 299 5.56 0.39 -5.99
CA ILE A 299 5.40 -0.55 -4.87
C ILE A 299 4.27 -1.55 -5.17
N LEU A 300 3.11 -1.05 -5.62
CA LEU A 300 1.96 -1.88 -5.96
C LEU A 300 2.29 -2.87 -7.08
N PHE A 301 3.03 -2.45 -8.10
CA PHE A 301 3.46 -3.33 -9.18
C PHE A 301 4.28 -4.54 -8.69
N TYR A 302 5.30 -4.28 -7.86
CA TYR A 302 6.12 -5.36 -7.30
C TYR A 302 5.32 -6.28 -6.39
N MET A 303 4.47 -5.71 -5.53
CA MET A 303 3.63 -6.48 -4.63
C MET A 303 2.60 -7.34 -5.39
N GLU A 304 1.99 -6.80 -6.45
CA GLU A 304 1.04 -7.53 -7.30
C GLU A 304 1.74 -8.69 -8.02
N THR A 305 2.97 -8.47 -8.50
CA THR A 305 3.78 -9.53 -9.13
C THR A 305 4.03 -10.68 -8.16
N VAL A 306 4.41 -10.38 -6.91
CA VAL A 306 4.59 -11.41 -5.87
C VAL A 306 3.28 -12.12 -5.54
N ALA A 307 2.17 -11.40 -5.45
CA ALA A 307 0.85 -11.98 -5.17
C ALA A 307 0.36 -12.93 -6.27
N LYS A 308 0.56 -12.57 -7.54
CA LYS A 308 0.23 -13.43 -8.69
C LYS A 308 1.09 -14.67 -8.73
N PHE A 309 2.37 -14.53 -8.44
CA PHE A 309 3.26 -15.69 -8.33
C PHE A 309 2.90 -16.57 -7.14
N SER A 310 2.47 -15.97 -6.02
CA SER A 310 2.02 -16.69 -4.82
C SER A 310 0.84 -17.62 -5.13
N ILE A 311 -0.23 -17.12 -5.76
CA ILE A 311 -1.40 -17.96 -6.07
C ILE A 311 -1.06 -19.09 -7.04
N MET A 312 -0.22 -18.82 -8.06
CA MET A 312 0.24 -19.85 -9.00
C MET A 312 1.00 -20.96 -8.27
N VAL A 313 1.95 -20.59 -7.40
CA VAL A 313 2.72 -21.56 -6.61
C VAL A 313 1.82 -22.31 -5.63
N SER A 314 0.88 -21.64 -4.96
CA SER A 314 -0.08 -22.30 -4.06
C SER A 314 -0.90 -23.37 -4.78
N CYS A 315 -1.42 -23.09 -5.97
CA CYS A 315 -2.18 -24.05 -6.76
C CYS A 315 -1.33 -25.26 -7.16
N VAL A 316 -0.11 -25.02 -7.68
CA VAL A 316 0.79 -26.13 -8.07
C VAL A 316 1.24 -26.92 -6.85
N PHE A 317 1.58 -26.26 -5.75
CA PHE A 317 2.03 -26.90 -4.52
C PHE A 317 0.95 -27.82 -3.94
N ILE A 318 -0.31 -27.37 -3.84
CA ILE A 318 -1.44 -28.22 -3.42
C ILE A 318 -1.65 -29.36 -4.39
N SER A 319 -1.58 -29.10 -5.70
CA SER A 319 -1.79 -30.14 -6.71
C SER A 319 -0.84 -31.33 -6.56
N ARG A 320 0.32 -31.14 -5.91
CA ARG A 320 1.34 -32.17 -5.71
C ARG A 320 1.38 -32.76 -4.30
N GLN A 321 0.57 -32.29 -3.35
CA GLN A 321 0.51 -32.93 -2.03
C GLN A 321 -0.42 -34.15 -2.06
N PHE A 322 0.06 -35.27 -1.53
CA PHE A 322 -0.77 -36.46 -1.25
C PHE A 322 -1.41 -36.41 0.14
N LYS A 323 -0.76 -35.77 1.12
CA LYS A 323 -1.27 -35.57 2.48
C LYS A 323 -1.08 -34.12 2.92
N ILE A 324 -2.07 -33.57 3.62
CA ILE A 324 -2.02 -32.20 4.14
C ILE A 324 -1.59 -32.24 5.62
N ASN A 325 -0.29 -32.03 5.84
CA ASN A 325 0.28 -31.87 7.17
C ASN A 325 0.10 -30.43 7.69
N TRP A 326 0.31 -30.22 8.99
CA TRP A 326 0.22 -28.88 9.61
C TRP A 326 1.14 -27.85 8.93
N PHE A 327 2.34 -28.26 8.54
CA PHE A 327 3.26 -27.39 7.79
C PHE A 327 2.71 -27.03 6.40
N ASN A 328 2.11 -27.99 5.68
CA ASN A 328 1.53 -27.75 4.36
C ASN A 328 0.41 -26.72 4.46
N SER A 329 -0.48 -26.89 5.44
CA SER A 329 -1.54 -25.92 5.72
C SER A 329 -0.99 -24.55 6.11
N SER A 330 0.01 -24.49 7.00
CA SER A 330 0.63 -23.23 7.42
C SER A 330 1.33 -22.49 6.27
N SER A 331 2.14 -23.19 5.47
CA SER A 331 2.81 -22.61 4.30
C SER A 331 1.81 -22.11 3.27
N LEU A 332 0.75 -22.87 2.98
CA LEU A 332 -0.33 -22.44 2.09
C LEU A 332 -1.06 -21.20 2.60
N MET A 333 -1.39 -21.17 3.89
CA MET A 333 -2.03 -20.01 4.50
C MET A 333 -1.13 -18.76 4.39
N THR A 334 0.19 -18.90 4.55
CA THR A 334 1.13 -17.78 4.38
C THR A 334 1.19 -17.29 2.94
N ILE A 335 1.29 -18.20 1.96
CA ILE A 335 1.40 -17.82 0.55
C ILE A 335 0.07 -17.21 0.05
N MET A 336 -1.06 -17.84 0.32
CA MET A 336 -2.39 -17.30 -0.02
C MET A 336 -2.68 -15.99 0.73
N GLY A 337 -2.16 -15.83 1.94
CA GLY A 337 -2.25 -14.59 2.71
C GLY A 337 -1.68 -13.38 1.95
N PHE A 338 -0.58 -13.52 1.21
CA PHE A 338 -0.05 -12.45 0.37
C PHE A 338 -1.02 -12.05 -0.75
N PHE A 339 -1.66 -13.03 -1.38
CA PHE A 339 -2.67 -12.79 -2.40
C PHE A 339 -3.88 -12.04 -1.85
N PHE A 340 -4.46 -12.52 -0.75
CA PHE A 340 -5.61 -11.86 -0.12
C PHE A 340 -5.28 -10.45 0.39
N LEU A 341 -4.07 -10.24 0.91
CA LEU A 341 -3.61 -8.92 1.33
C LEU A 341 -3.58 -7.95 0.15
N MET A 342 -3.07 -8.38 -1.01
CA MET A 342 -3.04 -7.53 -2.21
C MET A 342 -4.42 -7.26 -2.78
N VAL A 343 -5.31 -8.26 -2.81
CA VAL A 343 -6.71 -8.07 -3.17
C VAL A 343 -7.37 -7.04 -2.25
N GLY A 344 -7.19 -7.17 -0.93
CA GLY A 344 -7.70 -6.22 0.07
C GLY A 344 -7.18 -4.80 -0.15
N MET A 345 -5.87 -4.63 -0.38
CA MET A 345 -5.27 -3.33 -0.68
C MET A 345 -5.84 -2.70 -1.95
N ASN A 346 -5.90 -3.47 -3.04
CA ASN A 346 -6.45 -3.00 -4.31
C ASN A 346 -7.93 -2.60 -4.18
N SER A 347 -8.71 -3.34 -3.36
CA SER A 347 -10.12 -3.01 -3.10
C SER A 347 -10.28 -1.64 -2.43
N LEU A 348 -9.42 -1.31 -1.46
CA LEU A 348 -9.44 -0.02 -0.75
C LEU A 348 -9.01 1.12 -1.68
N ILE A 349 -7.95 0.91 -2.46
CA ILE A 349 -7.44 1.87 -3.43
C ILE A 349 -8.48 2.19 -4.50
N ALA A 350 -9.18 1.17 -5.00
CA ALA A 350 -10.24 1.33 -6.00
C ALA A 350 -11.44 2.18 -5.51
N THR A 351 -11.58 2.39 -4.20
CA THR A 351 -12.64 3.28 -3.68
C THR A 351 -12.38 4.75 -4.00
N LEU A 352 -11.11 5.19 -4.09
CA LEU A 352 -10.77 6.59 -4.29
C LEU A 352 -11.30 7.16 -5.63
N PRO A 353 -11.05 6.52 -6.80
CA PRO A 353 -11.61 6.98 -8.08
C PRO A 353 -13.15 7.00 -8.09
N SER A 354 -13.79 6.06 -7.38
CA SER A 354 -15.25 5.99 -7.33
C SER A 354 -15.87 7.19 -6.60
N TYR A 355 -15.17 7.74 -5.60
CA TYR A 355 -15.59 8.97 -4.92
C TYR A 355 -15.39 10.19 -5.80
N ASP A 356 -14.33 10.24 -6.58
CA ASP A 356 -14.06 11.33 -7.52
C ASP A 356 -15.13 11.39 -8.63
N GLN A 357 -15.47 10.24 -9.22
CA GLN A 357 -16.57 10.15 -10.19
C GLN A 357 -17.91 10.62 -9.61
N LYS A 358 -18.26 10.19 -8.39
CA LYS A 358 -19.48 10.66 -7.71
C LYS A 358 -19.45 12.16 -7.44
N CYS A 359 -18.29 12.70 -7.08
CA CYS A 359 -18.10 14.14 -6.89
C CYS A 359 -18.32 14.88 -8.21
N GLY A 360 -17.70 14.42 -9.30
CA GLY A 360 -17.87 14.98 -10.64
C GLY A 360 -19.33 14.95 -11.10
N GLN A 361 -20.02 13.81 -10.97
CA GLN A 361 -21.44 13.66 -11.31
C GLN A 361 -22.33 14.61 -10.50
N PHE A 362 -22.10 14.72 -9.19
CA PHE A 362 -22.86 15.62 -8.33
C PHE A 362 -22.70 17.08 -8.76
N ILE A 363 -21.47 17.49 -9.07
CA ILE A 363 -21.17 18.84 -9.51
C ILE A 363 -21.76 19.11 -10.91
N LEU A 364 -21.66 18.15 -11.83
CA LEU A 364 -22.23 18.24 -13.17
C LEU A 364 -23.75 18.38 -13.13
N TYR A 365 -24.42 17.62 -12.27
CA TYR A 365 -25.86 17.74 -12.05
C TYR A 365 -26.26 19.13 -11.55
N ASP A 366 -25.52 19.70 -10.60
CA ASP A 366 -25.79 21.06 -10.11
C ASP A 366 -25.52 22.13 -11.17
N LEU A 367 -24.47 21.96 -11.98
CA LEU A 367 -24.19 22.83 -13.12
C LEU A 367 -25.33 22.82 -14.13
N ALA A 368 -25.81 21.62 -14.52
CA ALA A 368 -26.94 21.45 -15.44
C ALA A 368 -28.23 22.07 -14.89
N ARG A 369 -28.56 21.84 -13.61
CA ARG A 369 -29.71 22.48 -12.96
C ARG A 369 -29.59 24.01 -12.97
N SER A 370 -28.41 24.53 -12.69
CA SER A 370 -28.17 25.98 -12.68
C SER A 370 -28.22 26.62 -14.06
N GLN A 371 -27.88 25.86 -15.11
CA GLN A 371 -28.00 26.27 -16.51
C GLN A 371 -29.47 26.38 -16.92
N TRP A 372 -30.30 25.39 -16.59
CA TRP A 372 -31.73 25.38 -16.90
C TRP A 372 -32.48 26.56 -16.27
N HIS A 373 -32.24 26.84 -14.99
CA HIS A 373 -32.85 27.99 -14.31
C HIS A 373 -32.46 29.35 -14.94
N ARG A 374 -31.28 29.43 -15.57
CA ARG A 374 -30.77 30.67 -16.18
C ARG A 374 -31.23 30.86 -17.61
N PHE A 375 -31.34 29.80 -18.41
CA PHE A 375 -31.97 29.89 -19.73
C PHE A 375 -33.37 30.51 -19.66
N ARG A 376 -34.11 30.24 -18.57
CA ARG A 376 -35.41 30.85 -18.30
C ARG A 376 -35.35 32.35 -17.93
N MET A 377 -34.20 32.91 -17.58
CA MET A 377 -34.02 34.30 -17.09
C MET A 377 -33.13 35.20 -17.97
N VAL A 378 -32.49 34.68 -19.02
CA VAL A 378 -31.44 35.39 -19.79
C VAL A 378 -31.97 36.41 -20.82
N ASN A 379 -33.28 36.64 -20.92
CA ASN A 379 -33.83 37.60 -21.89
C ASN A 379 -33.47 39.09 -21.68
N GLN A 380 -32.70 39.49 -20.65
CA GLN A 380 -32.61 40.92 -20.27
C GLN A 380 -31.25 41.48 -19.82
N SER A 381 -30.07 40.93 -20.13
CA SER A 381 -28.82 41.64 -19.72
C SER A 381 -27.61 41.56 -20.66
N THR A 382 -26.79 42.61 -20.63
CA THR A 382 -25.59 42.84 -21.46
C THR A 382 -24.30 42.19 -20.91
N ASN A 383 -24.31 41.63 -19.68
CA ASN A 383 -23.13 40.96 -19.07
C ASN A 383 -23.04 39.45 -19.36
N VAL A 384 -23.78 38.99 -20.36
CA VAL A 384 -23.92 37.58 -20.72
C VAL A 384 -22.57 36.94 -21.09
N SER A 385 -21.67 37.64 -21.80
CA SER A 385 -20.41 37.04 -22.29
C SER A 385 -19.43 36.61 -21.18
N LEU A 386 -19.25 37.43 -20.13
CA LEU A 386 -18.36 37.09 -18.99
C LEU A 386 -18.90 35.91 -18.18
N LEU A 387 -20.22 35.81 -18.08
CA LEU A 387 -20.91 34.71 -17.42
C LEU A 387 -20.79 33.41 -18.21
N TRP A 388 -20.96 33.46 -19.54
CA TRP A 388 -20.71 32.32 -20.43
C TRP A 388 -19.27 31.82 -20.31
N ARG A 389 -18.28 32.73 -20.30
CA ARG A 389 -16.87 32.34 -20.15
C ARG A 389 -16.60 31.58 -18.85
N HIS A 390 -17.17 32.03 -17.73
CA HIS A 390 -17.02 31.32 -16.45
C HIS A 390 -17.71 29.96 -16.47
N TRP A 391 -18.88 29.87 -17.09
CA TRP A 391 -19.64 28.63 -17.17
C TRP A 391 -18.97 27.59 -18.07
N ILE A 392 -18.52 27.99 -19.26
CA ILE A 392 -17.72 27.15 -20.16
C ILE A 392 -16.49 26.64 -19.42
N LYS A 393 -15.78 27.50 -18.68
CA LYS A 393 -14.62 27.09 -17.88
C LYS A 393 -14.97 26.06 -16.80
N SER A 394 -16.08 26.25 -16.07
CA SER A 394 -16.51 25.31 -15.02
C SER A 394 -16.96 23.97 -15.60
N ASN A 395 -17.66 23.97 -16.74
CA ASN A 395 -18.05 22.74 -17.43
C ASN A 395 -16.84 21.98 -17.95
N LEU A 396 -15.92 22.67 -18.65
CA LEU A 396 -14.68 22.07 -19.12
C LEU A 396 -13.90 21.48 -17.96
N PHE A 397 -13.79 22.20 -16.84
CA PHE A 397 -13.12 21.69 -15.65
C PHE A 397 -13.79 20.42 -15.10
N VAL A 398 -15.12 20.35 -15.04
CA VAL A 398 -15.82 19.16 -14.54
C VAL A 398 -15.71 17.98 -15.51
N GLN A 399 -15.75 18.22 -16.82
CA GLN A 399 -15.47 17.20 -17.83
C GLN A 399 -14.04 16.66 -17.66
N THR A 400 -13.06 17.55 -17.56
CA THR A 400 -11.66 17.20 -17.27
C THR A 400 -11.53 16.45 -15.94
N MET A 401 -12.28 16.84 -14.91
CA MET A 401 -12.31 16.15 -13.61
C MET A 401 -12.83 14.71 -13.76
N THR A 402 -13.92 14.50 -14.50
CA THR A 402 -14.49 13.16 -14.71
C THR A 402 -13.65 12.26 -15.62
N GLU A 403 -12.90 12.86 -16.55
CA GLU A 403 -12.00 12.15 -17.47
C GLU A 403 -10.62 11.89 -16.86
N ASN A 404 -10.18 12.73 -15.92
CA ASN A 404 -8.90 12.56 -15.24
C ASN A 404 -8.90 11.30 -14.38
N HIS A 405 -7.82 10.53 -14.49
CA HIS A 405 -7.57 9.36 -13.64
C HIS A 405 -7.14 9.78 -12.23
N PHE A 406 -8.08 10.26 -11.41
CA PHE A 406 -7.86 10.58 -10.00
C PHE A 406 -7.73 9.29 -9.18
N GLY A 407 -6.49 8.86 -8.91
CA GLY A 407 -6.24 7.67 -8.11
C GLY A 407 -4.83 7.12 -8.29
N PHE A 408 -4.72 5.81 -8.12
CA PHE A 408 -3.45 5.09 -8.19
C PHE A 408 -3.42 4.10 -9.36
N THR A 409 -2.23 3.92 -9.92
CA THR A 409 -1.94 2.92 -10.95
C THR A 409 -1.14 1.77 -10.35
N CYS A 410 -1.26 0.58 -10.92
CA CYS A 410 -0.35 -0.54 -10.63
C CYS A 410 0.78 -0.51 -11.67
N GLY A 411 1.86 0.21 -11.36
CA GLY A 411 2.93 0.52 -12.32
C GLY A 411 2.39 1.23 -13.57
N GLN A 412 2.82 0.74 -14.74
CA GLN A 412 2.31 1.16 -16.06
C GLN A 412 1.20 0.24 -16.58
N LEU A 413 0.82 -0.80 -15.83
CA LEU A 413 -0.07 -1.85 -16.35
C LEU A 413 -1.53 -1.38 -16.43
N PHE A 414 -2.08 -0.86 -15.33
CA PHE A 414 -3.48 -0.45 -15.29
C PHE A 414 -3.75 0.57 -14.18
N PHE A 415 -4.82 1.34 -14.37
CA PHE A 415 -5.39 2.21 -13.35
C PHE A 415 -6.34 1.41 -12.44
N ILE A 416 -6.19 1.57 -11.12
CA ILE A 416 -6.90 0.75 -10.13
C ILE A 416 -8.32 1.30 -9.96
N THR A 417 -9.25 0.77 -10.76
CA THR A 417 -10.68 1.06 -10.65
C THR A 417 -11.43 -0.13 -10.05
N LYS A 418 -12.67 0.10 -9.61
CA LYS A 418 -13.55 -0.97 -9.12
C LYS A 418 -13.78 -2.05 -10.18
N SER A 419 -13.91 -1.68 -11.45
CA SER A 419 -14.10 -2.62 -12.56
C SER A 419 -12.85 -3.46 -12.83
N LYS A 420 -11.67 -2.84 -12.86
CA LYS A 420 -10.40 -3.57 -13.05
C LYS A 420 -10.09 -4.47 -11.87
N TYR A 421 -10.40 -4.03 -10.64
CA TYR A 421 -10.33 -4.88 -9.46
C TYR A 421 -11.22 -6.13 -9.57
N THR A 422 -12.49 -5.97 -9.98
CA THR A 422 -13.39 -7.12 -10.16
C THR A 422 -12.92 -8.06 -11.27
N GLU A 423 -12.40 -7.52 -12.36
CA GLU A 423 -11.81 -8.31 -13.46
C GLU A 423 -10.61 -9.13 -12.97
N ILE A 424 -9.69 -8.51 -12.22
CA ILE A 424 -8.52 -9.18 -11.64
C ILE A 424 -8.95 -10.30 -10.68
N LEU A 425 -9.97 -10.07 -9.87
CA LEU A 425 -10.51 -11.08 -8.96
C LEU A 425 -11.13 -12.25 -9.74
N LEU A 426 -11.95 -11.95 -10.76
CA LEU A 426 -12.58 -12.95 -11.63
C LEU A 426 -11.54 -13.78 -12.39
N LEU A 427 -10.46 -13.17 -12.87
CA LEU A 427 -9.37 -13.89 -13.55
C LEU A 427 -8.64 -14.89 -12.64
N ASN A 428 -8.65 -14.66 -11.31
CA ASN A 428 -8.10 -15.60 -10.34
C ASN A 428 -9.15 -16.58 -9.80
N PHE A 429 -10.43 -16.40 -10.13
CA PHE A 429 -11.52 -17.23 -9.63
C PHE A 429 -11.38 -18.70 -10.03
N PRO A 430 -10.95 -19.07 -11.27
CA PRO A 430 -10.67 -20.46 -11.61
C PRO A 430 -9.58 -21.08 -10.74
N LEU A 431 -8.53 -20.31 -10.40
CA LEU A 431 -7.46 -20.78 -9.52
C LEU A 431 -7.95 -20.98 -8.08
N ILE A 432 -8.82 -20.10 -7.59
CA ILE A 432 -9.47 -20.25 -6.28
C ILE A 432 -10.41 -21.45 -6.27
N PHE A 433 -11.13 -21.71 -7.37
CA PHE A 433 -12.02 -22.86 -7.49
C PHE A 433 -11.25 -24.19 -7.50
N LEU A 434 -10.18 -24.27 -8.30
CA LEU A 434 -9.27 -25.44 -8.31
C LEU A 434 -8.64 -25.69 -6.92
N PHE A 435 -8.34 -24.60 -6.19
CA PHE A 435 -7.85 -24.68 -4.81
C PHE A 435 -8.93 -25.22 -3.86
N TYR A 436 -10.17 -24.77 -4.00
CA TYR A 436 -11.30 -25.21 -3.18
C TYR A 436 -11.67 -26.67 -3.44
N GLU A 437 -11.79 -27.07 -4.70
CA GLU A 437 -12.11 -28.44 -5.11
C GLU A 437 -11.11 -29.43 -4.51
N LYS A 438 -9.81 -29.15 -4.61
CA LYS A 438 -8.77 -30.02 -4.08
C LYS A 438 -8.58 -29.97 -2.55
N ILE A 439 -9.25 -29.08 -1.82
CA ILE A 439 -9.19 -29.08 -0.35
C ILE A 439 -10.46 -29.67 0.25
N CYS A 440 -11.61 -29.40 -0.37
CA CYS A 440 -12.91 -29.81 0.15
C CYS A 440 -13.45 -31.10 -0.46
N LEU A 441 -13.02 -31.49 -1.67
CA LEU A 441 -13.56 -32.65 -2.40
C LEU A 441 -12.55 -33.79 -2.58
N SER A 442 -11.29 -33.62 -2.20
CA SER A 442 -10.35 -34.73 -2.11
C SER A 442 -10.47 -35.40 -0.72
N PRO A 443 -10.91 -36.68 -0.65
CA PRO A 443 -11.05 -37.42 0.60
C PRO A 443 -9.71 -37.72 1.29
#